data_AF-A0A8X6T923-F1
#
_entry.id   AF-A0A8X6T923-F1
#
_cell.length_a   1.000
_cell.length_b   1.000
_cell.length_c   1.000
_cell.angle_alpha   90.00
_cell.angle_beta   90.00
_cell.angle_gamma   90.00
#
_symmetry.space_group_name_H-M   'P 1'
#
loop_
_entity.id
_entity.type
_entity.pdbx_description
1 polymer ?
#
loop_
_entity_poly.entity_id
_entity_poly.type
_entity_poly.pdbx_seq_one_letter_code
_entity_poly.pdbx_strand_id
1 'polypeptide(L)'
;MNPKVKDRTGEKKKRKKMISMEAKHEIIAKHERGVRIIDLANEYGRNPSAILTSREISDILGKWQEVSDFVEKRHPEKLSKGRASALFYDKCLTFFRNILKRRQKQTSLDRYLVKVSRSESQESEAKKARR
;
A
#
# COMPACT_ATOMS: atom_id res chain seq x y z
N MET A 1 46.47 -3.32 27.05
CA MET A 1 46.41 -2.64 25.74
C MET A 1 45.31 -3.27 24.88
N ASN A 2 44.30 -2.44 24.57
CA ASN A 2 43.24 -2.50 23.56
C ASN A 2 42.35 -3.76 23.36
N PRO A 3 41.05 -3.66 23.72
CA PRO A 3 39.96 -4.42 23.11
C PRO A 3 39.46 -3.73 21.82
N LYS A 4 39.19 -4.50 20.76
CA LYS A 4 38.74 -3.95 19.45
C LYS A 4 37.26 -4.23 19.20
N VAL A 5 36.48 -3.16 19.43
CA VAL A 5 35.35 -2.65 18.64
C VAL A 5 34.02 -3.44 18.63
N LYS A 6 33.05 -2.84 19.35
CA LYS A 6 31.60 -2.91 19.11
C LYS A 6 31.28 -2.33 17.73
N ASP A 7 30.52 -3.05 16.90
CA ASP A 7 29.76 -2.42 15.83
C ASP A 7 28.29 -2.28 16.26
N ARG A 8 27.89 -1.01 16.43
CA ARG A 8 26.53 -0.56 16.65
C ARG A 8 26.02 -0.06 15.30
N THR A 9 25.19 -0.84 14.62
CA THR A 9 24.38 -0.28 13.53
C THR A 9 22.90 -0.48 13.82
N GLY A 10 22.40 0.34 14.76
CA GLY A 10 20.98 0.58 14.94
C GLY A 10 20.49 1.50 13.84
N GLU A 11 20.09 0.92 12.69
CA GLU A 11 19.42 1.65 11.62
C GLU A 11 18.09 2.21 12.15
N LYS A 12 18.08 3.50 12.50
CA LYS A 12 16.88 4.22 12.93
C LYS A 12 15.91 4.26 11.75
N LYS A 13 14.90 3.38 11.75
CA LYS A 13 13.75 3.42 10.81
C LYS A 13 13.22 4.85 10.76
N LYS A 14 13.48 5.56 9.65
CA LYS A 14 12.92 6.90 9.39
C LYS A 14 11.40 6.81 9.57
N ARG A 15 10.86 7.53 10.56
CA ARG A 15 9.41 7.62 10.79
C ARG A 15 8.76 8.11 9.48
N LYS A 16 7.92 7.28 8.86
CA LYS A 16 7.12 7.70 7.70
C LYS A 16 6.20 8.83 8.13
N LYS A 17 6.47 10.06 7.68
CA LYS A 17 5.55 11.19 7.89
C LYS A 17 4.20 10.82 7.26
N MET A 18 3.13 10.93 8.05
CA MET A 18 1.76 10.68 7.60
C MET A 18 1.36 11.82 6.65
N ILE A 19 0.83 11.50 5.47
CA ILE A 19 0.31 12.51 4.55
C ILE A 19 -1.13 12.85 4.98
N SER A 20 -1.51 14.13 4.92
CA SER A 20 -2.88 14.54 5.24
C SER A 20 -3.87 13.94 4.25
N MET A 21 -5.13 13.77 4.66
CA MET A 21 -6.17 13.27 3.76
C MET A 21 -6.37 14.18 2.56
N GLU A 22 -6.28 15.50 2.73
CA GLU A 22 -6.36 16.50 1.65
C GLU A 22 -5.26 16.29 0.61
N ALA A 23 -4.01 16.12 1.05
CA ALA A 23 -2.89 15.86 0.16
C ALA A 23 -3.06 14.54 -0.62
N LYS A 24 -3.72 13.51 -0.05
CA LYS A 24 -4.04 12.29 -0.80
C LYS A 24 -5.05 12.55 -1.91
N HIS A 25 -6.11 13.29 -1.63
CA HIS A 25 -7.13 13.63 -2.65
C HIS A 25 -6.52 14.48 -3.77
N GLU A 26 -5.65 15.44 -3.43
CA GLU A 26 -4.97 16.26 -4.42
C GLU A 26 -4.05 15.43 -5.32
N ILE A 27 -3.26 14.52 -4.75
CA ILE A 27 -2.41 13.59 -5.51
C ILE A 27 -3.23 12.75 -6.49
N ILE A 28 -4.37 12.20 -6.04
CA ILE A 28 -5.27 11.42 -6.90
C ILE A 28 -5.80 12.31 -8.03
N ALA A 29 -6.29 13.51 -7.72
CA ALA A 29 -6.83 14.43 -8.71
C ALA A 29 -5.77 14.89 -9.73
N LYS A 30 -4.51 15.11 -9.31
CA LYS A 30 -3.41 15.41 -10.25
C LYS A 30 -3.11 14.21 -11.15
N HIS A 31 -3.11 13.01 -10.59
CA HIS A 31 -2.86 11.80 -11.37
C HIS A 31 -3.97 11.54 -12.40
N GLU A 32 -5.24 11.71 -12.03
CA GLU A 32 -6.40 11.59 -12.93
C GLU A 32 -6.38 12.65 -14.05
N ARG A 33 -5.78 13.81 -13.81
CA ARG A 33 -5.52 14.84 -14.83
C ARG A 33 -4.37 14.49 -15.80
N GLY A 34 -3.76 13.31 -15.65
CA GLY A 34 -2.70 12.82 -16.54
C GLY A 34 -1.28 13.11 -16.07
N VAL A 35 -1.08 13.63 -14.86
CA VAL A 35 0.28 13.81 -14.32
C VAL A 35 0.89 12.43 -14.03
N ARG A 36 2.15 12.23 -14.46
CA ARG A 36 2.83 10.94 -14.29
C ARG A 36 3.08 10.66 -12.81
N ILE A 37 2.93 9.39 -12.45
CA ILE A 37 3.13 8.88 -11.09
C ILE A 37 4.54 9.19 -10.57
N ILE A 38 5.55 9.13 -11.43
CA ILE A 38 6.95 9.41 -11.06
C ILE A 38 7.14 10.89 -10.69
N ASP A 39 6.51 11.80 -11.43
CA ASP A 39 6.62 13.24 -11.16
C ASP A 39 5.94 13.59 -9.83
N LEU A 40 4.75 13.04 -9.57
CA LEU A 40 4.05 13.18 -8.28
C LEU A 40 4.83 12.55 -7.11
N ALA A 41 5.47 11.40 -7.36
CA ALA A 41 6.30 10.76 -6.35
C ALA A 41 7.49 11.65 -5.96
N ASN A 42 8.13 12.29 -6.93
CA ASN A 42 9.23 13.23 -6.69
C ASN A 42 8.73 14.49 -5.98
N GLU A 43 7.64 15.10 -6.45
CA GLU A 43 7.04 16.32 -5.87
C GLU A 43 6.70 16.14 -4.38
N TYR A 44 6.09 15.01 -4.02
CA TYR A 44 5.67 14.73 -2.64
C TYR A 44 6.71 13.94 -1.83
N GLY A 45 7.89 13.66 -2.38
CA GLY A 45 8.96 12.89 -1.73
C GLY A 45 8.53 11.47 -1.32
N ARG A 46 7.72 10.82 -2.16
CA ARG A 46 7.13 9.50 -1.93
C ARG A 46 7.68 8.47 -2.91
N ASN A 47 7.47 7.20 -2.57
CA ASN A 47 7.67 6.11 -3.52
C ASN A 47 6.50 6.17 -4.55
N PRO A 48 6.74 5.99 -5.86
CA PRO A 48 5.70 5.84 -6.88
C PRO A 48 4.56 4.89 -6.48
N SER A 49 4.87 3.83 -5.75
CA SER A 49 3.88 2.87 -5.25
C SER A 49 2.90 3.42 -4.22
N ALA A 50 3.24 4.54 -3.58
CA ALA A 50 2.36 5.25 -2.65
C ALA A 50 1.36 6.14 -3.39
N ILE A 51 1.66 6.50 -4.64
CA ILE A 51 0.83 7.33 -5.52
C ILE A 51 -0.18 6.46 -6.27
N LEU A 52 0.22 5.26 -6.73
CA LEU A 52 -0.66 4.29 -7.40
C LEU A 52 -1.96 4.07 -6.62
N THR A 53 -3.11 4.14 -7.29
CA THR A 53 -4.41 3.89 -6.67
C THR A 53 -4.62 2.39 -6.41
N SER A 54 -5.52 2.04 -5.46
CA SER A 54 -5.80 0.63 -5.20
C SER A 54 -6.44 -0.06 -6.41
N ARG A 55 -7.16 0.69 -7.25
CA ARG A 55 -7.78 0.19 -8.48
C ARG A 55 -6.72 -0.23 -9.49
N GLU A 56 -5.73 0.62 -9.75
CA GLU A 56 -4.63 0.30 -10.68
C GLU A 56 -3.80 -0.90 -10.20
N ILE A 57 -3.56 -1.01 -8.88
CA ILE A 57 -2.86 -2.15 -8.31
C ILE A 57 -3.66 -3.45 -8.48
N SER A 58 -4.98 -3.40 -8.31
CA SER A 58 -5.84 -4.56 -8.59
C SER A 58 -5.87 -4.92 -10.08
N ASP A 59 -5.89 -3.92 -10.95
CA ASP A 59 -5.91 -4.10 -12.41
C ASP A 59 -4.65 -4.80 -12.92
N ILE A 60 -3.46 -4.39 -12.47
CA ILE A 60 -2.20 -5.07 -12.87
C ILE A 60 -2.12 -6.51 -12.34
N LEU A 61 -2.67 -6.78 -11.14
CA LEU A 61 -2.75 -8.14 -10.59
C LEU A 61 -3.72 -9.01 -11.41
N GLY A 62 -4.83 -8.44 -11.87
CA GLY A 62 -5.78 -9.12 -12.76
C GLY A 62 -5.17 -9.45 -14.12
N LYS A 63 -4.55 -8.46 -14.78
CA LYS A 63 -3.84 -8.64 -16.06
C LYS A 63 -2.77 -9.72 -15.99
N TRP A 64 -2.02 -9.78 -14.89
CA TRP A 64 -1.07 -10.87 -14.69
C TRP A 64 -1.75 -12.23 -14.57
N GLN A 65 -2.86 -12.33 -13.83
CA GLN A 65 -3.59 -13.58 -13.69
C GLN A 65 -4.04 -14.11 -15.05
N GLU A 66 -4.54 -13.24 -15.92
CA GLU A 66 -4.92 -13.61 -17.30
C GLU A 66 -3.73 -14.15 -18.11
N VAL A 67 -2.57 -13.48 -18.03
CA VAL A 67 -1.34 -13.95 -18.68
C VAL A 67 -0.89 -15.30 -18.11
N SER A 68 -0.92 -15.46 -16.79
CA SER A 68 -0.53 -16.71 -16.13
C SER A 68 -1.44 -17.86 -16.55
N ASP A 69 -2.75 -17.66 -16.53
CA ASP A 69 -3.74 -18.66 -16.93
C ASP A 69 -3.59 -19.05 -18.41
N PHE A 70 -3.31 -18.07 -19.28
CA PHE A 70 -3.05 -18.30 -20.69
C PHE A 70 -1.80 -19.17 -20.91
N VAL A 71 -0.68 -18.79 -20.28
CA VAL A 71 0.59 -19.51 -20.37
C VAL A 71 0.46 -20.92 -19.79
N GLU A 72 -0.25 -21.08 -18.68
CA GLU A 72 -0.48 -22.39 -18.07
C GLU A 72 -1.24 -23.34 -18.99
N LYS A 73 -2.25 -22.85 -19.71
CA LYS A 73 -3.05 -23.67 -20.64
C LYS A 73 -2.37 -23.96 -21.97
N ARG A 74 -1.55 -23.05 -22.49
CA ARG A 74 -1.04 -23.12 -23.88
C ARG A 74 0.43 -23.54 -24.00
N HIS A 75 1.23 -23.39 -22.94
CA HIS A 75 2.67 -23.62 -23.06
C HIS A 75 3.04 -25.11 -22.88
N PRO A 76 3.80 -25.70 -23.83
CA PRO A 76 4.13 -27.13 -23.85
C PRO A 76 5.10 -27.52 -22.72
N GLU A 77 6.04 -26.65 -22.37
CA GLU A 77 7.04 -26.91 -21.34
C GLU A 77 6.54 -26.42 -19.98
N LYS A 78 6.34 -27.34 -19.03
CA LYS A 78 5.60 -27.05 -17.79
C LYS A 78 6.46 -26.47 -16.67
N LEU A 79 7.76 -26.72 -16.67
CA LEU A 79 8.63 -26.35 -15.57
C LEU A 79 9.10 -24.89 -15.68
N SER A 80 9.47 -24.42 -16.87
CA SER A 80 9.93 -23.04 -17.06
C SER A 80 8.79 -22.05 -16.97
N LYS A 81 7.57 -22.41 -17.40
CA LYS A 81 6.39 -21.57 -17.14
C LYS A 81 6.07 -21.45 -15.65
N GLY A 82 6.16 -22.55 -14.91
CA GLY A 82 5.95 -22.54 -13.45
C GLY A 82 7.02 -21.72 -12.72
N ARG A 83 8.29 -21.91 -13.09
CA ARG A 83 9.42 -21.13 -12.53
C ARG A 83 9.32 -19.65 -12.87
N ALA A 84 9.05 -19.30 -14.12
CA ALA A 84 8.90 -17.91 -14.55
C ALA A 84 7.72 -17.24 -13.84
N SER A 85 6.57 -17.93 -13.74
CA SER A 85 5.39 -17.40 -13.05
C SER A 85 5.65 -17.21 -11.55
N ALA A 86 6.27 -18.19 -10.89
CA ALA A 86 6.63 -18.11 -9.48
C ALA A 86 7.63 -16.97 -9.19
N LEU A 87 8.66 -16.81 -10.03
CA LEU A 87 9.64 -15.74 -9.90
C LEU A 87 8.99 -14.36 -10.04
N PHE A 88 8.13 -14.18 -11.05
CA PHE A 88 7.43 -12.90 -11.24
C PHE A 88 6.48 -12.60 -10.08
N TYR A 89 5.76 -13.62 -9.59
CA TYR A 89 4.87 -13.47 -8.46
C TYR A 89 5.63 -13.07 -7.17
N ASP A 90 6.74 -13.73 -6.86
CA ASP A 90 7.56 -13.44 -5.68
C ASP A 90 8.23 -12.06 -5.77
N LYS A 91 8.89 -11.76 -6.90
CA LYS A 91 9.67 -10.53 -7.06
C LYS A 91 8.83 -9.29 -7.32
N CYS A 92 7.75 -9.40 -8.10
CA CYS A 92 6.99 -8.25 -8.58
C CYS A 92 5.63 -8.13 -7.90
N LEU A 93 4.81 -9.19 -7.89
CA LEU A 93 3.40 -9.08 -7.49
C LEU A 93 3.19 -9.09 -5.99
N THR A 94 4.07 -9.76 -5.24
CA THR A 94 4.03 -9.76 -3.78
C THR A 94 4.13 -8.36 -3.21
N PHE A 95 4.90 -7.47 -3.85
CA PHE A 95 4.96 -6.05 -3.50
C PHE A 95 3.58 -5.38 -3.58
N PHE A 96 2.91 -5.50 -4.72
CA PHE A 96 1.59 -4.95 -4.97
C PHE A 96 0.51 -5.53 -4.05
N ARG A 97 0.51 -6.84 -3.85
CA ARG A 97 -0.40 -7.51 -2.91
C ARG A 97 -0.22 -7.01 -1.47
N ASN A 98 1.03 -6.77 -1.06
CA ASN A 98 1.32 -6.23 0.26
C ASN A 98 0.86 -4.79 0.42
N ILE A 99 0.86 -3.99 -0.65
CA ILE A 99 0.29 -2.63 -0.63
C ILE A 99 -1.22 -2.70 -0.39
N LEU A 100 -1.95 -3.55 -1.12
CA LEU A 100 -3.39 -3.72 -0.93
C LEU A 100 -3.73 -4.18 0.49
N LYS A 101 -3.03 -5.20 1.02
CA LYS A 101 -3.22 -5.67 2.41
C LYS A 101 -3.01 -4.56 3.43
N ARG A 102 -2.00 -3.69 3.24
CA ARG A 102 -1.74 -2.55 4.14
C ARG A 102 -2.86 -1.51 4.07
N ARG A 103 -3.32 -1.17 2.86
CA ARG A 103 -4.41 -0.19 2.65
C ARG A 103 -5.73 -0.69 3.22
N GLN A 104 -6.06 -1.97 3.03
CA GLN A 104 -7.24 -2.60 3.61
C GLN A 104 -7.25 -2.47 5.14
N LYS A 105 -6.13 -2.78 5.80
CA LYS A 105 -6.00 -2.60 7.26
C LYS A 105 -6.17 -1.15 7.68
N GLN A 106 -5.62 -0.19 6.92
CA GLN A 106 -5.78 1.23 7.20
C GLN A 106 -7.25 1.67 7.10
N THR A 107 -7.98 1.27 6.05
CA THR A 107 -9.41 1.55 5.92
C THR A 107 -10.23 0.94 7.05
N SER A 108 -9.91 -0.29 7.49
CA SER A 108 -10.58 -0.93 8.62
C SER A 108 -10.34 -0.18 9.93
N LEU A 109 -9.12 0.31 10.17
CA LEU A 109 -8.79 1.11 11.35
C LEU A 109 -9.48 2.48 11.31
N ASP A 110 -9.46 3.19 10.18
CA ASP A 110 -10.13 4.50 10.04
C ASP A 110 -11.63 4.35 10.33
N ARG A 111 -12.27 3.28 9.82
CA ARG A 111 -13.68 2.98 10.12
C ARG A 111 -13.93 2.72 11.61
N TYR A 112 -13.03 2.02 12.28
CA TYR A 112 -13.14 1.75 13.71
C TYR A 112 -13.00 3.03 14.54
N LEU A 113 -11.99 3.86 14.26
CA LEU A 113 -11.75 5.09 14.99
C LEU A 113 -12.91 6.09 14.85
N VAL A 114 -13.49 6.22 13.64
CA VAL A 114 -14.69 7.06 13.40
C VAL A 114 -15.90 6.54 14.17
N LYS A 115 -16.04 5.20 14.32
CA LYS A 115 -17.13 4.61 15.10
C LYS A 115 -16.99 4.91 16.60
N VAL A 116 -15.77 4.78 17.14
CA VAL A 116 -15.47 5.07 18.55
C VAL A 116 -15.76 6.52 18.89
N SER A 117 -15.29 7.48 18.08
CA SER A 117 -15.54 8.90 18.31
C SER A 117 -17.03 9.26 18.25
N ARG A 118 -17.81 8.60 17.39
CA ARG A 118 -19.27 8.75 17.34
C ARG A 118 -19.95 8.22 18.59
N SER A 119 -19.57 7.04 19.07
CA SER A 119 -20.15 6.47 20.30
C SER A 119 -19.85 7.34 21.53
N GLU A 120 -18.63 7.86 21.65
CA GLU A 120 -18.25 8.75 22.76
C GLU A 120 -19.03 10.07 22.71
N SER A 121 -19.20 10.64 21.51
CA SER A 121 -20.00 11.85 21.32
C SER A 121 -21.48 11.62 21.67
N GLN A 122 -22.07 10.52 21.21
CA GLN A 122 -23.46 10.16 21.52
C GLN A 122 -23.67 9.89 23.02
N GLU A 123 -22.69 9.27 23.70
CA GLU A 123 -22.74 9.03 25.14
C GLU A 123 -22.63 10.34 25.94
N SER A 124 -21.77 11.28 25.51
CA SER A 124 -21.67 12.60 26.13
C SER A 124 -22.93 13.45 25.97
N GLU A 125 -23.57 13.40 24.80
CA GLU A 125 -24.84 14.09 24.53
C GLU A 125 -25.99 13.47 25.34
N ALA A 126 -26.06 12.15 25.44
CA ALA A 126 -27.07 11.45 26.25
C ALA A 126 -26.94 11.73 27.76
N LYS A 127 -25.70 11.91 28.26
CA LYS A 127 -25.45 12.30 29.65
C LYS A 127 -25.80 13.78 29.91
N LYS A 128 -25.63 14.63 28.91
CA LYS A 128 -25.97 16.06 28.99
C LYS A 128 -27.48 16.31 28.93
N ALA A 129 -28.22 15.52 28.16
CA ALA A 129 -29.68 15.59 28.06
C ALA A 129 -30.45 15.03 29.28
N ARG A 130 -29.74 14.36 30.20
CA ARG A 130 -30.31 13.83 31.47
C ARG A 130 -30.05 14.74 32.68
N ARG A 131 -29.41 15.90 32.49
CA ARG A 131 -29.25 16.97 33.48
C ARG A 131 -30.19 18.11 33.15
#